data_AF-A0A7R9Z3P7-F1
#
_entry.id   AF-A0A7R9Z3P7-F1
#
_cell.length_a   1.000
_cell.length_b   1.000
_cell.length_c   1.000
_cell.angle_alpha   90.00
_cell.angle_beta   90.00
_cell.angle_gamma   90.00
#
_symmetry.space_group_name_H-M   'P 1'
#
loop_
_entity.id
_entity.type
_entity.pdbx_description
1 polymer ?
#
loop_
_entity_poly.entity_id
_entity_poly.type
_entity_poly.pdbx_seq_one_letter_code
_entity_poly.pdbx_strand_id
1 'polypeptide(L)'
;VEPVQMGVALGLAGRWMAELQGDGCADADVLQSLRASVSVLPAHAQRTGGSSAAHSGGLPRDSSSRLCKVTCKLQYHLARFADARYEAAAAQKRTPEYTTQQHIINRKRQHIQDLQAKMEGSLQQVYMDYLNKSAQRTQRYVAADEAYRSQLDNAESMYRQCMLDAYRGCLLAGDTYDLQVVYRVCQLWFELKADSRVNMFIKGLLGTVPSHKFVPIVYLMASRLTRRGDAPDFQDVLQAAMRILTVDHPHHTLTHLLALKHGNLNAAGKTSRTDRSGMFTHQQDQGRIKKATDLLLYAQNIPSCTPLVKQYESLSGAYIRLAAVEVKPETASMPLPAELRRILQACPSVPLLSAPIPVASDARYPEEQLPMFGSISTTIKFVGGVNKPKLVSLLDSQGYERKQLVKSGADDMRQDDVIRQFFVMLNALLQRDRLAVERGLGIRSYKVVPFSPCAGLLEWVNNTVCLIEYLAGPDRLSGAHGRYASKGTVTFLQ
;
A
#
# COMPACT_ATOMS: atom_id res chain seq x y z
N VAL A 1 -35.95 -19.19 9.56
CA VAL A 1 -34.48 -19.14 9.73
C VAL A 1 -34.08 -17.69 9.82
N GLU A 2 -33.33 -17.31 10.85
CA GLU A 2 -32.86 -15.93 11.00
C GLU A 2 -32.00 -15.54 9.77
N PRO A 3 -32.20 -14.38 9.12
CA PRO A 3 -31.50 -14.01 7.88
C PRO A 3 -29.98 -14.15 7.95
N VAL A 4 -29.40 -13.93 9.13
CA VAL A 4 -27.97 -14.09 9.41
C VAL A 4 -27.53 -15.55 9.31
N GLN A 5 -28.30 -16.48 9.87
CA GLN A 5 -27.98 -17.91 9.83
C GLN A 5 -28.05 -18.44 8.39
N MET A 6 -29.06 -18.01 7.64
CA MET A 6 -29.19 -18.35 6.22
C MET A 6 -28.02 -17.81 5.40
N GLY A 7 -27.65 -16.54 5.60
CA GLY A 7 -26.48 -15.94 4.94
C GLY A 7 -25.19 -16.68 5.26
N VAL A 8 -24.94 -17.04 6.52
CA VAL A 8 -23.76 -17.82 6.91
C VAL A 8 -23.76 -19.21 6.28
N ALA A 9 -24.90 -19.90 6.28
CA ALA A 9 -25.03 -21.24 5.69
C ALA A 9 -24.75 -21.21 4.18
N LEU A 10 -25.36 -20.28 3.44
CA LEU A 10 -25.13 -20.10 2.00
C LEU A 10 -23.68 -19.69 1.68
N GLY A 11 -23.07 -18.89 2.56
CA GLY A 11 -21.67 -18.51 2.44
C GLY A 11 -20.70 -19.68 2.66
N LEU A 12 -20.97 -20.52 3.66
CA LEU A 12 -20.21 -21.75 3.92
C LEU A 12 -20.38 -22.76 2.79
N ALA A 13 -21.61 -22.97 2.33
CA ALA A 13 -21.90 -23.83 1.19
C ALA A 13 -21.14 -23.35 -0.05
N GLY A 14 -21.23 -22.07 -0.39
CA GLY A 14 -20.50 -21.46 -1.50
C GLY A 14 -18.99 -21.65 -1.37
N ARG A 15 -18.43 -21.46 -0.16
CA ARG A 15 -17.01 -21.66 0.10
C ARG A 15 -16.59 -23.13 -0.09
N TRP A 16 -17.35 -24.08 0.46
CA TRP A 16 -17.04 -25.50 0.31
C TRP A 16 -17.17 -25.96 -1.14
N MET A 17 -18.20 -25.48 -1.85
CA MET A 17 -18.32 -25.73 -3.28
C MET A 17 -17.12 -25.19 -4.06
N ALA A 18 -16.61 -24.00 -3.70
CA ALA A 18 -15.41 -23.42 -4.30
C ALA A 18 -14.14 -24.26 -4.03
N GLU A 19 -13.97 -24.76 -2.81
CA GLU A 19 -12.83 -25.60 -2.40
C GLU A 19 -12.89 -27.00 -3.06
N LEU A 20 -14.10 -27.52 -3.29
CA LEU A 20 -14.37 -28.82 -3.90
C LEU A 20 -14.51 -28.78 -5.43
N GLN A 21 -14.18 -27.69 -6.11
CA GLN A 21 -14.34 -27.57 -7.57
C GLN A 21 -13.58 -28.60 -8.42
N GLY A 22 -12.74 -29.45 -7.80
CA GLY A 22 -12.26 -30.69 -8.44
C GLY A 22 -13.38 -31.69 -8.78
N ASP A 23 -14.55 -31.61 -8.15
CA ASP A 23 -15.65 -32.59 -8.23
C ASP A 23 -16.85 -32.16 -9.10
N GLY A 24 -16.70 -31.13 -9.96
CA GLY A 24 -17.68 -30.83 -11.03
C GLY A 24 -18.74 -29.75 -10.73
N CYS A 25 -18.58 -28.95 -9.67
CA CYS A 25 -19.47 -27.81 -9.40
C CYS A 25 -19.17 -26.62 -10.33
N ALA A 26 -20.19 -26.10 -11.03
CA ALA A 26 -20.01 -25.00 -11.96
C ALA A 26 -19.74 -23.67 -11.23
N ASP A 27 -18.86 -22.83 -11.79
CA ASP A 27 -18.57 -21.50 -11.24
C ASP A 27 -19.83 -20.65 -11.03
N ALA A 28 -20.85 -20.84 -11.87
CA ALA A 28 -22.13 -20.15 -11.79
C ALA A 28 -22.88 -20.47 -10.47
N ASP A 29 -22.88 -21.74 -10.06
CA ASP A 29 -23.57 -22.19 -8.84
C ASP A 29 -22.90 -21.65 -7.58
N VAL A 30 -21.55 -21.67 -7.57
CA VAL A 30 -20.75 -21.08 -6.49
C VAL A 30 -21.02 -19.58 -6.37
N LEU A 31 -20.97 -18.87 -7.50
CA LEU A 31 -21.22 -17.43 -7.53
C LEU A 31 -22.65 -17.09 -7.09
N GLN A 32 -23.63 -17.90 -7.51
CA GLN A 32 -25.02 -17.73 -7.13
C GLN A 32 -25.21 -17.91 -5.62
N SER A 33 -24.63 -18.97 -5.03
CA SER A 33 -24.69 -19.21 -3.58
C SER A 33 -24.03 -18.08 -2.79
N LEU A 34 -22.85 -17.62 -3.22
CA LEU A 34 -22.13 -16.54 -2.54
C LEU A 34 -22.87 -15.18 -2.69
N ARG A 35 -23.45 -14.87 -3.85
CA ARG A 35 -24.28 -13.66 -4.01
C ARG A 35 -25.56 -13.73 -3.17
N ALA A 36 -26.22 -14.88 -3.13
CA ALA A 36 -27.39 -15.11 -2.30
C ALA A 36 -27.07 -14.94 -0.81
N SER A 37 -25.87 -15.39 -0.38
CA SER A 37 -25.43 -15.23 1.02
C SER A 37 -25.39 -13.78 1.49
N VAL A 38 -25.05 -12.85 0.58
CA VAL A 38 -25.00 -11.42 0.86
C VAL A 38 -26.37 -10.78 0.71
N SER A 39 -27.15 -11.15 -0.31
CA SER A 39 -28.45 -10.51 -0.61
C SER A 39 -29.54 -10.81 0.43
N VAL A 40 -29.45 -11.94 1.13
CA VAL A 40 -30.37 -12.32 2.21
C VAL A 40 -30.15 -11.45 3.46
N LEU A 41 -29.01 -10.77 3.59
CA LEU A 41 -28.73 -9.91 4.73
C LEU A 41 -29.47 -8.56 4.60
N PRO A 42 -29.86 -7.93 5.73
CA PRO A 42 -30.53 -6.64 5.71
C PRO A 42 -29.71 -5.54 5.01
N ALA A 43 -30.38 -4.69 4.23
CA ALA A 43 -29.74 -3.61 3.46
C ALA A 43 -28.96 -2.60 4.31
N HIS A 44 -29.35 -2.38 5.59
CA HIS A 44 -28.62 -1.49 6.49
C HIS A 44 -27.20 -2.02 6.78
N ALA A 45 -27.04 -3.34 6.94
CA ALA A 45 -25.75 -3.96 7.18
C ALA A 45 -24.83 -3.98 5.94
N GLN A 46 -25.40 -3.79 4.75
CA GLN A 46 -24.67 -3.71 3.49
C GLN A 46 -24.16 -2.28 3.20
N ARG A 47 -24.71 -1.25 3.87
CA ARG A 47 -24.45 0.17 3.56
C ARG A 47 -23.72 0.95 4.67
N THR A 48 -23.72 0.46 5.92
CA THR A 48 -23.14 1.21 7.04
C THR A 48 -21.65 0.95 7.21
N GLY A 49 -20.83 1.79 6.58
CA GLY A 49 -19.47 2.09 7.03
C GLY A 49 -19.53 3.04 8.22
N GLY A 50 -18.77 2.73 9.27
CA GLY A 50 -18.83 3.42 10.55
C GLY A 50 -18.65 4.93 10.46
N SER A 51 -19.75 5.68 10.52
CA SER A 51 -19.94 6.85 11.35
C SER A 51 -21.39 7.32 11.21
N SER A 52 -22.03 7.71 12.32
CA SER A 52 -23.45 8.08 12.44
C SER A 52 -24.47 6.91 12.49
N ALA A 53 -24.38 6.11 13.56
CA ALA A 53 -25.57 5.48 14.14
C ALA A 53 -26.12 6.37 15.28
N ALA A 54 -26.43 7.63 14.95
CA ALA A 54 -27.30 8.45 15.77
C ALA A 54 -28.63 8.56 15.02
N HIS A 55 -29.68 7.97 15.60
CA HIS A 55 -31.09 8.12 15.19
C HIS A 55 -31.55 7.27 14.00
N SER A 56 -31.60 5.95 14.18
CA SER A 56 -32.76 5.15 13.74
C SER A 56 -32.87 3.90 14.62
N GLY A 57 -34.10 3.57 15.04
CA GLY A 57 -34.35 2.75 16.23
C GLY A 57 -34.01 1.26 16.12
N GLY A 58 -33.78 0.66 17.30
CA GLY A 58 -34.37 -0.64 17.62
C GLY A 58 -33.49 -1.90 17.63
N LEU A 59 -32.16 -1.84 17.44
CA LEU A 59 -31.31 -3.03 17.56
C LEU A 59 -30.23 -2.89 18.66
N PRO A 60 -30.01 -3.91 19.52
CA PRO A 60 -28.92 -3.90 20.51
C PRO A 60 -27.55 -3.72 19.82
N ARG A 61 -26.68 -2.86 20.36
CA ARG A 61 -25.35 -2.53 19.79
C ARG A 61 -24.51 -3.76 19.41
N ASP A 62 -24.60 -4.85 20.19
CA ASP A 62 -23.88 -6.11 19.91
C ASP A 62 -24.41 -6.88 18.69
N SER A 63 -25.73 -6.83 18.46
CA SER A 63 -26.36 -7.51 17.32
C SER A 63 -25.98 -6.86 15.98
N SER A 64 -25.93 -5.53 15.94
CA SER A 64 -25.45 -4.78 14.77
C SER A 64 -23.96 -5.01 14.52
N SER A 65 -23.13 -5.09 15.57
CA SER A 65 -21.69 -5.39 15.45
C SER A 65 -21.44 -6.79 14.87
N ARG A 66 -22.19 -7.80 15.34
CA ARG A 66 -22.08 -9.18 14.82
C ARG A 66 -22.53 -9.26 13.37
N LEU A 67 -23.61 -8.59 13.01
CA LEU A 67 -24.12 -8.54 11.63
C LEU A 67 -23.10 -7.92 10.68
N CYS A 68 -22.51 -6.77 11.04
CA CYS A 68 -21.45 -6.13 10.26
C CYS A 68 -20.23 -7.05 10.04
N LYS A 69 -19.78 -7.76 11.07
CA LYS A 69 -18.69 -8.75 10.97
C LYS A 69 -19.03 -9.90 10.02
N VAL A 70 -20.25 -10.42 10.09
CA VAL A 70 -20.73 -11.48 9.20
C VAL A 70 -20.82 -10.98 7.76
N THR A 71 -21.41 -9.81 7.52
CA THR A 71 -21.47 -9.20 6.19
C THR A 71 -20.08 -8.98 5.61
N CYS A 72 -19.14 -8.43 6.40
CA CYS A 72 -17.76 -8.22 6.00
C CYS A 72 -17.09 -9.54 5.56
N LYS A 73 -17.28 -10.61 6.34
CA LYS A 73 -16.75 -11.93 6.02
C LYS A 73 -17.35 -12.53 4.74
N LEU A 74 -18.67 -12.44 4.56
CA LEU A 74 -19.36 -12.97 3.38
C LEU A 74 -18.97 -12.20 2.11
N GLN A 75 -18.91 -10.87 2.19
CA GLN A 75 -18.41 -10.02 1.10
C GLN A 75 -16.96 -10.35 0.74
N TYR A 76 -16.10 -10.57 1.74
CA TYR A 76 -14.72 -10.97 1.51
C TYR A 76 -14.61 -12.33 0.80
N HIS A 77 -15.42 -13.32 1.19
CA HIS A 77 -15.43 -14.63 0.53
C HIS A 77 -15.92 -14.55 -0.92
N LEU A 78 -16.98 -13.80 -1.18
CA LEU A 78 -17.46 -13.51 -2.53
C LEU A 78 -16.37 -12.82 -3.37
N ALA A 79 -15.72 -11.80 -2.81
CA ALA A 79 -14.66 -11.07 -3.49
C ALA A 79 -13.47 -11.98 -3.82
N ARG A 80 -13.00 -12.80 -2.86
CA ARG A 80 -11.89 -13.74 -3.09
C ARG A 80 -12.18 -14.77 -4.16
N PHE A 81 -13.41 -15.29 -4.20
CA PHE A 81 -13.80 -16.25 -5.23
C PHE A 81 -13.78 -15.59 -6.62
N ALA A 82 -14.43 -14.42 -6.75
CA ALA A 82 -14.44 -13.66 -8.00
C ALA A 82 -13.02 -13.24 -8.44
N ASP A 83 -12.16 -12.87 -7.49
CA ASP A 83 -10.76 -12.53 -7.74
C ASP A 83 -9.96 -13.71 -8.27
N ALA A 84 -10.06 -14.89 -7.64
CA ALA A 84 -9.39 -16.10 -8.12
C ALA A 84 -9.83 -16.49 -9.54
N ARG A 85 -11.13 -16.33 -9.86
CA ARG A 85 -11.65 -16.57 -11.22
C ARG A 85 -11.18 -15.53 -12.23
N TYR A 86 -11.12 -14.26 -11.80
CA TYR A 86 -10.55 -13.18 -12.61
C TYR A 86 -9.08 -13.44 -12.92
N GLU A 87 -8.27 -13.81 -11.93
CA GLU A 87 -6.85 -14.16 -12.13
C GLU A 87 -6.68 -15.36 -13.05
N ALA A 88 -7.50 -16.41 -12.91
CA ALA A 88 -7.46 -17.57 -13.80
C ALA A 88 -7.78 -17.18 -15.26
N ALA A 89 -8.83 -16.39 -15.48
CA ALA A 89 -9.19 -15.90 -16.81
C ALA A 89 -8.11 -14.98 -17.40
N ALA A 90 -7.54 -14.09 -16.59
CA ALA A 90 -6.46 -13.20 -17.00
C ALA A 90 -5.16 -13.98 -17.30
N ALA A 91 -4.85 -15.01 -16.51
CA ALA A 91 -3.70 -15.89 -16.74
C ALA A 91 -3.86 -16.65 -18.05
N GLN A 92 -5.06 -17.16 -18.35
CA GLN A 92 -5.36 -17.83 -19.62
C GLN A 92 -5.09 -16.91 -20.83
N LYS A 93 -5.41 -15.62 -20.73
CA LYS A 93 -5.15 -14.65 -21.81
C LYS A 93 -3.67 -14.33 -22.00
N ARG A 94 -2.84 -14.56 -20.99
CA ARG A 94 -1.39 -14.35 -21.05
C ARG A 94 -0.64 -15.54 -21.64
N THR A 95 -1.28 -16.69 -21.83
CA THR A 95 -0.60 -17.88 -22.35
C THR A 95 -0.27 -17.75 -23.85
N PRO A 96 0.81 -18.40 -24.33
CA PRO A 96 1.19 -18.36 -25.74
C PRO A 96 0.15 -19.02 -26.66
N GLU A 97 -0.64 -19.96 -26.14
CA GLU A 97 -1.72 -20.60 -26.87
C GLU A 97 -2.80 -19.57 -27.24
N TYR A 98 -3.15 -18.66 -26.32
CA TYR A 98 -4.15 -17.63 -26.56
C TYR A 98 -3.73 -16.62 -27.63
N THR A 99 -2.45 -16.28 -27.69
CA THR A 99 -1.89 -15.37 -28.71
C THR A 99 -1.78 -16.07 -30.06
N THR A 100 -1.34 -17.33 -30.07
CA THR A 100 -1.27 -18.17 -31.27
C THR A 100 -2.65 -18.39 -31.86
N GLN A 101 -3.67 -18.63 -31.02
CA GLN A 101 -5.07 -18.72 -31.46
C GLN A 101 -5.52 -17.40 -32.12
N GLN A 102 -5.13 -16.24 -31.59
CA GLN A 102 -5.44 -14.95 -32.24
C GLN A 102 -4.78 -14.83 -33.63
N HIS A 103 -3.53 -15.27 -33.78
CA HIS A 103 -2.85 -15.29 -35.08
C HIS A 103 -3.53 -16.25 -36.07
N ILE A 104 -3.96 -17.43 -35.60
CA ILE A 104 -4.71 -18.40 -36.41
C ILE A 104 -6.04 -17.80 -36.87
N ILE A 105 -6.79 -17.14 -35.98
CA ILE A 105 -8.04 -16.45 -36.33
C ILE A 105 -7.77 -15.38 -37.40
N ASN A 106 -6.73 -14.56 -37.22
CA ASN A 106 -6.38 -13.52 -38.19
C ASN A 106 -5.99 -14.10 -39.56
N ARG A 107 -5.23 -15.20 -39.58
CA ARG A 107 -4.86 -15.90 -40.83
C ARG A 107 -6.07 -16.53 -41.51
N LYS A 108 -6.98 -17.15 -40.75
CA LYS A 108 -8.24 -17.69 -41.29
C LYS A 108 -9.12 -16.57 -41.86
N ARG A 109 -9.16 -15.39 -41.23
CA ARG A 109 -9.86 -14.20 -41.77
C ARG A 109 -9.27 -13.73 -43.10
N GLN A 110 -7.94 -13.63 -43.19
CA GLN A 110 -7.26 -13.32 -44.46
C GLN A 110 -7.57 -14.36 -45.54
N HIS A 111 -7.56 -15.64 -45.18
CA HIS A 111 -7.89 -16.70 -46.13
C HIS A 111 -9.34 -16.59 -46.66
N ILE A 112 -10.30 -16.23 -45.80
CA ILE A 112 -11.68 -15.96 -46.22
C ILE A 112 -11.72 -14.79 -47.22
N GLN A 113 -10.97 -13.71 -46.96
CA GLN A 113 -10.88 -12.57 -47.88
C GLN A 113 -10.26 -12.97 -49.22
N ASP A 114 -9.20 -13.78 -49.23
CA ASP A 114 -8.58 -14.28 -50.46
C ASP A 114 -9.54 -15.16 -51.28
N LEU A 115 -10.33 -16.00 -50.60
CA LEU A 115 -11.36 -16.83 -51.26
C LEU A 115 -12.47 -15.96 -51.85
N GLN A 116 -12.87 -14.89 -51.16
CA GLN A 116 -13.86 -13.92 -51.66
C GLN A 116 -13.32 -13.12 -52.86
N ALA A 117 -12.08 -12.67 -52.82
CA ALA A 117 -11.45 -11.96 -53.94
C ALA A 117 -11.31 -12.86 -55.19
N LYS A 118 -10.94 -14.14 -55.00
CA LYS A 118 -10.90 -15.14 -56.10
C LYS A 118 -12.27 -15.45 -56.67
N MET A 119 -13.32 -15.32 -55.86
CA MET A 119 -14.69 -15.44 -56.28
C MET A 119 -15.06 -14.25 -57.18
N GLU A 120 -14.81 -13.02 -56.75
CA GLU A 120 -15.11 -11.81 -57.56
C GLU A 120 -14.42 -11.78 -58.93
N GLY A 121 -13.25 -12.39 -59.07
CA GLY A 121 -12.50 -12.47 -60.33
C GLY A 121 -12.82 -13.66 -61.26
N SER A 122 -13.72 -14.57 -60.89
CA SER A 122 -13.96 -15.81 -61.65
C SER A 122 -15.32 -15.84 -62.36
N LEU A 123 -15.33 -16.21 -63.64
CA LEU A 123 -16.54 -16.28 -64.48
C LEU A 123 -17.23 -17.66 -64.44
N GLN A 124 -16.62 -18.67 -63.80
CA GLN A 124 -17.08 -20.06 -63.86
C GLN A 124 -17.90 -20.43 -62.62
N GLN A 125 -19.22 -20.55 -62.81
CA GLN A 125 -20.23 -20.66 -61.74
C GLN A 125 -20.03 -21.86 -60.79
N VAL A 126 -19.59 -23.02 -61.32
CA VAL A 126 -19.31 -24.21 -60.50
C VAL A 126 -18.12 -24.00 -59.55
N TYR A 127 -17.10 -23.25 -60.00
CA TYR A 127 -15.94 -22.92 -59.19
C TYR A 127 -16.28 -21.89 -58.10
N MET A 128 -17.15 -20.93 -58.43
CA MET A 128 -17.70 -19.95 -57.48
C MET A 128 -18.44 -20.62 -56.32
N ASP A 129 -19.30 -21.60 -56.62
CA ASP A 129 -20.04 -22.35 -55.59
C ASP A 129 -19.12 -23.14 -54.67
N TYR A 130 -18.03 -23.72 -55.20
CA TYR A 130 -17.02 -24.40 -54.40
C TYR A 130 -16.29 -23.43 -53.46
N LEU A 131 -15.83 -22.29 -53.99
CA LEU A 131 -15.15 -21.26 -53.19
C LEU A 131 -16.06 -20.72 -52.09
N ASN A 132 -17.33 -20.47 -52.40
CA ASN A 132 -18.32 -19.99 -51.44
C ASN A 132 -18.56 -21.02 -50.32
N LYS A 133 -18.74 -22.31 -50.64
CA LYS A 133 -18.87 -23.37 -49.62
C LYS A 133 -17.63 -23.47 -48.73
N SER A 134 -16.43 -23.34 -49.31
CA SER A 134 -15.17 -23.35 -48.56
C SER A 134 -15.02 -22.14 -47.63
N ALA A 135 -15.36 -20.95 -48.13
CA ALA A 135 -15.38 -19.71 -47.37
C ALA A 135 -16.38 -19.79 -46.20
N GLN A 136 -17.61 -20.23 -46.46
CA GLN A 136 -18.64 -20.42 -45.42
C GLN A 136 -18.20 -21.42 -44.35
N ARG A 137 -17.59 -22.54 -44.73
CA ARG A 137 -17.07 -23.53 -43.76
C ARG A 137 -15.97 -22.92 -42.88
N THR A 138 -15.03 -22.21 -43.48
CA THR A 138 -13.94 -21.55 -42.75
C THR A 138 -14.48 -20.46 -41.82
N GLN A 139 -15.49 -19.71 -42.28
CA GLN A 139 -16.15 -18.67 -41.49
C GLN A 139 -16.86 -19.23 -40.27
N ARG A 140 -17.49 -20.42 -40.35
CA ARG A 140 -18.08 -21.09 -39.17
C ARG A 140 -17.04 -21.40 -38.10
N TYR A 141 -15.83 -21.84 -38.47
CA TYR A 141 -14.76 -22.09 -37.50
C TYR A 141 -14.27 -20.80 -36.85
N VAL A 142 -14.08 -19.74 -37.64
CA VAL A 142 -13.69 -18.42 -37.11
C VAL A 142 -14.75 -17.89 -36.15
N ALA A 143 -16.04 -18.01 -36.50
CA ALA A 143 -17.13 -17.59 -35.63
C ALA A 143 -17.17 -18.36 -34.30
N ALA A 144 -16.93 -19.68 -34.32
CA ALA A 144 -16.84 -20.48 -33.11
C ALA A 144 -15.65 -20.08 -32.22
N ASP A 145 -14.47 -19.87 -32.82
CA ASP A 145 -13.26 -19.42 -32.12
C ASP A 145 -13.47 -18.02 -31.50
N GLU A 146 -14.12 -17.09 -32.21
CA GLU A 146 -14.45 -15.75 -31.72
C GLU A 146 -15.51 -15.76 -30.63
N ALA A 147 -16.54 -16.62 -30.74
CA ALA A 147 -17.56 -16.78 -29.72
C ALA A 147 -16.96 -17.25 -28.39
N TYR A 148 -16.01 -18.20 -28.43
CA TYR A 148 -15.27 -18.65 -27.25
C TYR A 148 -14.48 -17.50 -26.60
N ARG A 149 -13.77 -16.70 -27.39
CA ARG A 149 -13.01 -15.55 -26.87
C ARG A 149 -13.91 -14.48 -26.26
N SER A 150 -15.02 -14.17 -26.93
CA SER A 150 -16.03 -13.25 -26.41
C SER A 150 -16.62 -13.74 -25.08
N GLN A 151 -16.88 -15.04 -24.94
CA GLN A 151 -17.30 -15.63 -23.66
C GLN A 151 -16.26 -15.43 -22.56
N LEU A 152 -14.96 -15.62 -22.86
CA LEU A 152 -13.88 -15.38 -21.90
C LEU A 152 -13.74 -13.89 -21.53
N ASP A 153 -13.88 -12.98 -22.49
CA ASP A 153 -13.89 -11.52 -22.26
C ASP A 153 -15.07 -11.08 -21.38
N ASN A 154 -16.24 -11.64 -21.63
CA ASN A 154 -17.45 -11.39 -20.84
C ASN A 154 -17.32 -11.95 -19.42
N ALA A 155 -16.81 -13.17 -19.28
CA ALA A 155 -16.56 -13.80 -17.97
C ALA A 155 -15.55 -12.99 -17.15
N GLU A 156 -14.41 -12.59 -17.76
CA GLU A 156 -13.42 -11.75 -17.08
C GLU A 156 -14.04 -10.42 -16.60
N SER A 157 -14.82 -9.76 -17.46
CA SER A 157 -15.46 -8.49 -17.12
C SER A 157 -16.51 -8.64 -16.01
N MET A 158 -17.28 -9.73 -16.03
CA MET A 158 -18.25 -10.06 -14.99
C MET A 158 -17.55 -10.30 -13.64
N TYR A 159 -16.51 -11.14 -13.61
CA TYR A 159 -15.78 -11.42 -12.38
C TYR A 159 -15.08 -10.18 -11.84
N ARG A 160 -14.49 -9.36 -12.72
CA ARG A 160 -13.88 -8.08 -12.34
C ARG A 160 -14.88 -7.16 -11.64
N GLN A 161 -16.06 -6.96 -12.23
CA GLN A 161 -17.09 -6.11 -11.63
C GLN A 161 -17.57 -6.68 -10.29
N CYS A 162 -17.87 -7.98 -10.25
CA CYS A 162 -18.31 -8.66 -9.03
C CYS A 162 -17.29 -8.57 -7.90
N MET A 163 -16.01 -8.75 -8.22
CA MET A 163 -14.90 -8.63 -7.28
C MET A 163 -14.81 -7.21 -6.71
N LEU A 164 -14.83 -6.19 -7.57
CA LEU A 164 -14.74 -4.79 -7.15
C LEU A 164 -15.92 -4.40 -6.24
N ASP A 165 -17.14 -4.76 -6.62
CA ASP A 165 -18.35 -4.47 -5.82
C ASP A 165 -18.32 -5.20 -4.46
N ALA A 166 -17.87 -6.45 -4.44
CA ALA A 166 -17.74 -7.22 -3.20
C ALA A 166 -16.63 -6.68 -2.29
N TYR A 167 -15.49 -6.25 -2.85
CA TYR A 167 -14.43 -5.58 -2.08
C TYR A 167 -14.90 -4.25 -1.49
N ARG A 168 -15.67 -3.45 -2.25
CA ARG A 168 -16.32 -2.24 -1.72
C ARG A 168 -17.26 -2.57 -0.57
N GLY A 169 -18.13 -3.55 -0.74
CA GLY A 169 -19.04 -4.01 0.31
C GLY A 169 -18.31 -4.48 1.57
N CYS A 170 -17.19 -5.17 1.41
CA CYS A 170 -16.34 -5.62 2.51
C CYS A 170 -15.77 -4.45 3.32
N LEU A 171 -15.22 -3.44 2.64
CA LEU A 171 -14.62 -2.26 3.28
C LEU A 171 -15.65 -1.38 3.99
N LEU A 172 -16.88 -1.35 3.48
CA LEU A 172 -17.99 -0.64 4.13
C LEU A 172 -18.52 -1.43 5.33
N ALA A 173 -18.61 -2.75 5.26
CA ALA A 173 -19.24 -3.55 6.31
C ALA A 173 -18.42 -3.66 7.61
N GLY A 174 -17.08 -3.63 7.54
CA GLY A 174 -16.25 -3.71 8.75
C GLY A 174 -14.75 -3.76 8.48
N ASP A 175 -13.96 -3.96 9.55
CA ASP A 175 -12.52 -3.68 9.52
C ASP A 175 -11.64 -4.95 9.52
N THR A 176 -12.27 -6.13 9.52
CA THR A 176 -11.58 -7.40 9.74
C THR A 176 -10.58 -7.73 8.63
N TYR A 177 -10.89 -7.36 7.39
CA TYR A 177 -10.12 -7.71 6.19
C TYR A 177 -9.51 -6.49 5.48
N ASP A 178 -9.51 -5.32 6.11
CA ASP A 178 -9.11 -4.05 5.47
C ASP A 178 -7.75 -4.13 4.81
N LEU A 179 -6.74 -4.63 5.53
CA LEU A 179 -5.40 -4.74 4.99
C LEU A 179 -5.33 -5.66 3.76
N GLN A 180 -5.97 -6.83 3.76
CA GLN A 180 -5.95 -7.69 2.56
C GLN A 180 -6.67 -7.04 1.38
N VAL A 181 -7.84 -6.45 1.64
CA VAL A 181 -8.70 -5.88 0.59
C VAL A 181 -8.07 -4.62 0.00
N VAL A 182 -7.61 -3.68 0.82
CA VAL A 182 -7.01 -2.42 0.36
C VAL A 182 -5.75 -2.67 -0.46
N TYR A 183 -4.87 -3.56 -0.02
CA TYR A 183 -3.67 -3.89 -0.79
C TYR A 183 -4.01 -4.55 -2.12
N ARG A 184 -4.98 -5.48 -2.14
CA ARG A 184 -5.38 -6.16 -3.37
C ARG A 184 -6.08 -5.22 -4.36
N VAL A 185 -7.00 -4.38 -3.89
CA VAL A 185 -7.68 -3.36 -4.71
C VAL A 185 -6.67 -2.38 -5.29
N CYS A 186 -5.70 -1.92 -4.51
CA CYS A 186 -4.66 -1.01 -5.01
C CYS A 186 -3.68 -1.69 -5.95
N GLN A 187 -3.34 -2.96 -5.74
CA GLN A 187 -2.56 -3.75 -6.69
C GLN A 187 -3.28 -3.79 -8.05
N LEU A 188 -4.56 -4.19 -8.06
CA LEU A 188 -5.36 -4.26 -9.27
C LEU A 188 -5.49 -2.90 -9.96
N TRP A 189 -5.74 -1.84 -9.18
CA TRP A 189 -5.82 -0.47 -9.69
C TRP A 189 -4.52 -0.05 -10.40
N PHE A 190 -3.38 -0.38 -9.80
CA PHE A 190 -2.06 -0.06 -10.34
C PHE A 190 -1.68 -0.90 -11.56
N GLU A 191 -2.16 -2.15 -11.66
CA GLU A 191 -2.02 -3.00 -12.85
C GLU A 191 -2.91 -2.50 -13.99
N LEU A 192 -4.15 -2.10 -13.69
CA LEU A 192 -5.16 -1.63 -14.64
C LEU A 192 -5.23 -0.10 -14.74
N LYS A 193 -4.10 0.59 -14.56
CA LYS A 193 -4.04 2.07 -14.56
C LYS A 193 -4.59 2.75 -15.82
N ALA A 194 -4.64 2.04 -16.94
CA ALA A 194 -5.18 2.54 -18.21
C ALA A 194 -6.71 2.37 -18.35
N ASP A 195 -7.37 1.57 -17.51
CA ASP A 195 -8.82 1.37 -17.58
C ASP A 195 -9.57 2.47 -16.80
N SER A 196 -10.23 3.36 -17.51
CA SER A 196 -11.02 4.46 -16.92
C SER A 196 -12.15 3.98 -16.00
N ARG A 197 -12.72 2.78 -16.22
CA ARG A 197 -13.79 2.23 -15.34
C ARG A 197 -13.25 1.89 -13.96
N VAL A 198 -12.03 1.35 -13.90
CA VAL A 198 -11.35 1.05 -12.63
C VAL A 198 -11.01 2.36 -11.91
N ASN A 199 -10.51 3.36 -12.63
CA ASN A 199 -10.25 4.69 -12.07
C ASN A 199 -11.52 5.34 -11.49
N MET A 200 -12.65 5.28 -12.20
CA MET A 200 -13.94 5.74 -11.71
C MET A 200 -14.41 4.99 -10.47
N PHE A 201 -14.26 3.66 -10.44
CA PHE A 201 -14.59 2.84 -9.28
C PHE A 201 -13.79 3.27 -8.05
N ILE A 202 -12.47 3.45 -8.18
CA ILE A 202 -11.60 3.87 -7.06
C ILE A 202 -11.97 5.28 -6.59
N LYS A 203 -12.28 6.20 -7.51
CA LYS A 203 -12.77 7.53 -7.14
C LYS A 203 -14.04 7.46 -6.29
N GLY A 204 -15.00 6.60 -6.67
CA GLY A 204 -16.22 6.36 -5.88
C GLY A 204 -15.95 5.66 -4.55
N LEU A 205 -14.96 4.76 -4.51
CA LEU A 205 -14.55 4.07 -3.29
C LEU A 205 -13.98 5.06 -2.27
N LEU A 206 -13.06 5.94 -2.68
CA LEU A 206 -12.43 6.95 -1.83
C LEU A 206 -13.45 7.95 -1.24
N GLY A 207 -14.55 8.21 -1.93
CA GLY A 207 -15.63 9.07 -1.43
C GLY A 207 -16.63 8.39 -0.50
N THR A 208 -16.58 7.06 -0.36
CA THR A 208 -17.56 6.30 0.44
C THR A 208 -16.95 5.49 1.59
N VAL A 209 -15.71 5.02 1.43
CA VAL A 209 -15.00 4.24 2.45
C VAL A 209 -14.21 5.19 3.37
N PRO A 210 -14.19 4.95 4.69
CA PRO A 210 -13.38 5.73 5.62
C PRO A 210 -11.90 5.80 5.19
N SER A 211 -11.34 7.00 5.20
CA SER A 211 -9.99 7.30 4.71
C SER A 211 -8.88 6.58 5.49
N HIS A 212 -9.08 6.30 6.78
CA HIS A 212 -8.10 5.64 7.65
C HIS A 212 -7.65 4.26 7.12
N LYS A 213 -8.53 3.57 6.39
CA LYS A 213 -8.25 2.24 5.80
C LYS A 213 -7.17 2.30 4.72
N PHE A 214 -7.00 3.45 4.08
CA PHE A 214 -6.00 3.66 3.03
C PHE A 214 -4.67 4.24 3.56
N VAL A 215 -4.57 4.59 4.84
CA VAL A 215 -3.32 5.09 5.45
C VAL A 215 -2.14 4.11 5.28
N PRO A 216 -2.30 2.78 5.44
CA PRO A 216 -1.19 1.83 5.27
C PRO A 216 -0.53 1.88 3.88
N ILE A 217 -1.26 2.25 2.83
CA ILE A 217 -0.79 2.24 1.44
C ILE A 217 -0.35 3.63 0.94
N VAL A 218 -0.37 4.66 1.80
CA VAL A 218 0.06 6.03 1.45
C VAL A 218 1.43 6.03 0.79
N TYR A 219 2.38 5.25 1.29
CA TYR A 219 3.73 5.17 0.72
C TYR A 219 3.73 4.63 -0.72
N LEU A 220 2.87 3.64 -1.03
CA LEU A 220 2.71 3.10 -2.38
C LEU A 220 2.11 4.14 -3.32
N MET A 221 1.06 4.83 -2.87
CA MET A 221 0.42 5.91 -3.63
C MET A 221 1.41 7.05 -3.91
N ALA A 222 2.11 7.52 -2.88
CA ALA A 222 3.09 8.60 -2.98
C ALA A 222 4.21 8.26 -3.98
N SER A 223 4.70 7.02 -4.00
CA SER A 223 5.76 6.56 -4.91
C SER A 223 5.38 6.61 -6.41
N ARG A 224 4.08 6.59 -6.71
CA ARG A 224 3.52 6.56 -8.08
C ARG A 224 3.06 7.92 -8.60
N LEU A 225 3.19 8.99 -7.81
CA LEU A 225 2.95 10.34 -8.29
C LEU A 225 3.87 10.63 -9.50
N THR A 226 3.30 11.05 -10.63
CA THR A 226 4.02 11.49 -11.85
C THR A 226 4.95 10.51 -12.55
N ARG A 227 4.61 9.22 -12.59
CA ARG A 227 5.34 8.28 -13.46
C ARG A 227 4.97 8.56 -14.93
N ARG A 228 5.98 8.75 -15.80
CA ARG A 228 5.75 8.95 -17.25
C ARG A 228 5.01 7.75 -17.83
N GLY A 229 4.01 8.01 -18.68
CA GLY A 229 3.20 6.97 -19.33
C GLY A 229 2.05 6.42 -18.47
N ASP A 230 1.73 7.06 -17.35
CA ASP A 230 0.48 6.81 -16.65
C ASP A 230 -0.67 7.58 -17.30
N ALA A 231 -1.88 6.99 -17.30
CA ALA A 231 -3.06 7.63 -17.85
C ALA A 231 -3.42 8.90 -17.05
N PRO A 232 -3.90 9.98 -17.71
CA PRO A 232 -4.33 11.20 -17.02
C PRO A 232 -5.36 10.93 -15.92
N ASP A 233 -6.41 10.16 -16.24
CA ASP A 233 -7.47 9.76 -15.31
C ASP A 233 -6.92 9.11 -14.03
N PHE A 234 -5.93 8.23 -14.17
CA PHE A 234 -5.28 7.57 -13.05
C PHE A 234 -4.58 8.56 -12.13
N GLN A 235 -3.81 9.49 -12.72
CA GLN A 235 -3.08 10.50 -11.96
C GLN A 235 -4.03 11.50 -11.27
N ASP A 236 -5.19 11.78 -11.85
CA ASP A 236 -6.21 12.64 -11.22
C ASP A 236 -6.84 11.96 -10.01
N VAL A 237 -7.20 10.68 -10.11
CA VAL A 237 -7.73 9.90 -8.98
C VAL A 237 -6.67 9.71 -7.89
N LEU A 238 -5.41 9.45 -8.25
CA LEU A 238 -4.31 9.34 -7.30
C LEU A 238 -4.06 10.65 -6.55
N GLN A 239 -4.07 11.78 -7.24
CA GLN A 239 -3.95 13.10 -6.61
C GLN A 239 -5.14 13.39 -5.68
N ALA A 240 -6.37 13.03 -6.08
CA ALA A 240 -7.54 13.16 -5.22
C ALA A 240 -7.43 12.30 -3.95
N ALA A 241 -6.98 11.05 -4.07
CA ALA A 241 -6.73 10.17 -2.92
C ALA A 241 -5.72 10.79 -1.95
N MET A 242 -4.59 11.29 -2.47
CA MET A 242 -3.56 11.92 -1.65
C MET A 242 -4.06 13.20 -0.98
N ARG A 243 -4.91 14.00 -1.63
CA ARG A 243 -5.54 15.18 -1.01
C ARG A 243 -6.40 14.79 0.19
N ILE A 244 -7.30 13.81 0.03
CA ILE A 244 -8.17 13.32 1.11
C ILE A 244 -7.30 12.85 2.29
N LEU A 245 -6.34 11.97 2.03
CA LEU A 245 -5.49 11.41 3.10
C LEU A 245 -4.61 12.47 3.77
N THR A 246 -4.20 13.51 3.05
CA THR A 246 -3.38 14.60 3.61
C THR A 246 -4.16 15.49 4.56
N VAL A 247 -5.44 15.71 4.27
CA VAL A 247 -6.34 16.51 5.11
C VAL A 247 -6.81 15.70 6.32
N ASP A 248 -7.25 14.46 6.10
CA ASP A 248 -7.80 13.60 7.15
C ASP A 248 -6.71 13.04 8.07
N HIS A 249 -5.55 12.65 7.52
CA HIS A 249 -4.49 11.97 8.25
C HIS A 249 -3.12 12.64 8.03
N PRO A 250 -2.95 13.92 8.41
CA PRO A 250 -1.75 14.70 8.10
C PRO A 250 -0.48 14.11 8.71
N HIS A 251 -0.54 13.59 9.94
CA HIS A 251 0.63 13.02 10.62
C HIS A 251 1.21 11.77 9.94
N HIS A 252 0.39 11.06 9.15
CA HIS A 252 0.80 9.86 8.42
C HIS A 252 1.19 10.15 6.97
N THR A 253 0.78 11.29 6.41
CA THR A 253 0.94 11.62 4.99
C THR A 253 1.99 12.70 4.73
N LEU A 254 2.07 13.73 5.56
CA LEU A 254 2.96 14.87 5.36
C LEU A 254 4.43 14.45 5.33
N THR A 255 4.83 13.47 6.15
CA THR A 255 6.21 12.95 6.14
C THR A 255 6.59 12.38 4.78
N HIS A 256 5.69 11.65 4.12
CA HIS A 256 5.93 11.08 2.79
C HIS A 256 5.99 12.17 1.71
N LEU A 257 5.09 13.16 1.77
CA LEU A 257 5.10 14.29 0.82
C LEU A 257 6.34 15.15 0.96
N LEU A 258 6.80 15.41 2.19
CA LEU A 258 8.03 16.15 2.46
C LEU A 258 9.27 15.39 1.99
N ALA A 259 9.32 14.07 2.20
CA ALA A 259 10.39 13.24 1.66
C ALA A 259 10.47 13.32 0.12
N LEU A 260 9.32 13.38 -0.56
CA LEU A 260 9.26 13.59 -2.01
C LEU A 260 9.66 15.00 -2.43
N LYS A 261 9.20 16.04 -1.71
CA LYS A 261 9.57 17.45 -1.95
C LYS A 261 11.09 17.63 -1.88
N HIS A 262 11.74 17.00 -0.92
CA HIS A 262 13.19 17.03 -0.73
C HIS A 262 13.93 15.94 -1.52
N GLY A 263 13.30 15.34 -2.53
CA GLY A 263 13.85 14.24 -3.32
C GLY A 263 15.14 14.56 -4.09
N ASN A 264 15.47 15.85 -4.26
CA ASN A 264 16.68 16.32 -4.93
C ASN A 264 17.81 16.72 -3.95
N LEU A 265 17.63 16.55 -2.64
CA LEU A 265 18.67 16.89 -1.67
C LEU A 265 19.70 15.77 -1.53
N ASN A 266 20.98 16.14 -1.52
CA ASN A 266 22.08 15.23 -1.20
C ASN A 266 22.28 15.07 0.33
N ALA A 267 23.28 14.28 0.74
CA ALA A 267 23.61 14.05 2.15
C ALA A 267 24.03 15.33 2.91
N ALA A 268 24.52 16.35 2.20
CA ALA A 268 24.83 17.66 2.76
C ALA A 268 23.60 18.60 2.85
N GLY A 269 22.40 18.11 2.51
CA GLY A 269 21.17 18.89 2.48
C GLY A 269 21.12 19.94 1.37
N LYS A 270 21.99 19.83 0.36
CA LYS A 270 22.06 20.75 -0.79
C LYS A 270 21.35 20.13 -1.99
N THR A 271 20.73 20.98 -2.81
CA THR A 271 20.12 20.56 -4.08
C THR A 271 21.18 19.97 -5.01
N SER A 272 21.00 18.71 -5.38
CA SER A 272 21.81 18.02 -6.38
C SER A 272 21.07 17.94 -7.72
N ARG A 273 21.80 18.12 -8.82
CA ARG A 273 21.29 17.91 -10.20
C ARG A 273 21.63 16.52 -10.75
N THR A 274 22.35 15.72 -9.96
CA THR A 274 22.83 14.38 -10.32
C THR A 274 22.44 13.38 -9.23
N ASP A 275 22.16 12.15 -9.62
CA ASP A 275 21.94 11.03 -8.73
C ASP A 275 23.27 10.48 -8.15
N ARG A 276 23.20 9.40 -7.38
CA ARG A 276 24.35 8.74 -6.74
C ARG A 276 25.36 8.14 -7.73
N SER A 277 24.97 7.95 -9.00
CA SER A 277 25.82 7.42 -10.08
C SER A 277 26.48 8.52 -10.92
N GLY A 278 26.22 9.80 -10.60
CA GLY A 278 26.67 10.93 -11.43
C GLY A 278 25.80 11.13 -12.68
N MET A 279 24.73 10.34 -12.88
CA MET A 279 23.75 10.57 -13.92
C MET A 279 22.83 11.72 -13.52
N PHE A 280 22.45 12.56 -14.50
CA PHE A 280 21.49 13.64 -14.26
C PHE A 280 20.19 13.09 -13.66
N THR A 281 19.64 13.77 -12.64
CA THR A 281 18.27 13.50 -12.15
C THR A 281 17.32 13.78 -13.32
N HIS A 282 16.99 12.74 -14.08
CA HIS A 282 16.07 12.82 -15.20
C HIS A 282 14.76 13.42 -14.71
N GLN A 283 14.13 14.23 -15.58
CA GLN A 283 12.86 14.98 -15.44
C GLN A 283 11.70 14.34 -14.63
N GLN A 284 11.75 13.04 -14.32
CA GLN A 284 10.77 12.34 -13.47
C GLN A 284 10.82 12.78 -12.00
N ASP A 285 12.00 12.98 -11.41
CA ASP A 285 12.09 13.43 -10.02
C ASP A 285 11.60 14.87 -9.86
N GLN A 286 11.79 15.71 -10.88
CA GLN A 286 11.21 17.06 -10.92
C GLN A 286 9.68 17.06 -10.98
N GLY A 287 9.08 16.14 -11.75
CA GLY A 287 7.63 15.95 -11.79
C GLY A 287 7.07 15.58 -10.41
N ARG A 288 7.74 14.66 -9.71
CA ARG A 288 7.37 14.21 -8.36
C ARG A 288 7.44 15.34 -7.35
N ILE A 289 8.56 16.06 -7.34
CA ILE A 289 8.78 17.22 -6.48
C ILE A 289 7.69 18.26 -6.73
N LYS A 290 7.38 18.57 -8.00
CA LYS A 290 6.33 19.53 -8.35
C LYS A 290 4.98 19.11 -7.79
N LYS A 291 4.53 17.87 -8.04
CA LYS A 291 3.23 17.40 -7.52
C LYS A 291 3.17 17.27 -6.02
N ALA A 292 4.24 16.83 -5.36
CA ALA A 292 4.32 16.83 -3.91
C ALA A 292 4.21 18.25 -3.34
N THR A 293 4.87 19.22 -3.98
CA THR A 293 4.78 20.65 -3.62
C THR A 293 3.37 21.19 -3.83
N ASP A 294 2.72 20.86 -4.95
CA ASP A 294 1.34 21.26 -5.24
C ASP A 294 0.35 20.70 -4.18
N LEU A 295 0.55 19.46 -3.73
CA LEU A 295 -0.26 18.82 -2.68
C LEU A 295 -0.04 19.47 -1.31
N LEU A 296 1.21 19.80 -0.97
CA LEU A 296 1.53 20.52 0.27
C LEU A 296 0.93 21.93 0.25
N LEU A 297 1.00 22.64 -0.88
CA LEU A 297 0.38 23.95 -1.04
C LEU A 297 -1.14 23.87 -0.94
N TYR A 298 -1.76 22.84 -1.52
CA TYR A 298 -3.19 22.57 -1.36
C TYR A 298 -3.57 22.39 0.12
N ALA A 299 -2.83 21.55 0.86
CA ALA A 299 -3.07 21.35 2.29
C ALA A 299 -2.82 22.64 3.10
N GLN A 300 -1.81 23.43 2.73
CA GLN A 300 -1.51 24.70 3.37
C GLN A 300 -2.61 25.74 3.19
N ASN A 301 -3.39 25.67 2.10
CA ASN A 301 -4.52 26.56 1.86
C ASN A 301 -5.77 26.19 2.67
N ILE A 302 -5.78 25.06 3.38
CA ILE A 302 -6.87 24.64 4.25
C ILE A 302 -6.57 25.14 5.67
N PRO A 303 -7.40 26.00 6.28
CA PRO A 303 -7.10 26.66 7.56
C PRO A 303 -6.73 25.70 8.71
N SER A 304 -7.36 24.53 8.78
CA SER A 304 -7.06 23.52 9.80
C SER A 304 -5.69 22.86 9.62
N CYS A 305 -5.18 22.77 8.39
CA CYS A 305 -3.91 22.12 8.07
C CYS A 305 -2.74 23.11 7.95
N THR A 306 -3.01 24.40 7.66
CA THR A 306 -1.98 25.45 7.48
C THR A 306 -0.90 25.47 8.56
N PRO A 307 -1.21 25.54 9.87
CA PRO A 307 -0.17 25.61 10.90
C PRO A 307 0.66 24.32 10.93
N LEU A 308 0.00 23.18 10.77
CA LEU A 308 0.62 21.87 10.83
C LEU A 308 1.62 21.66 9.68
N VAL A 309 1.24 21.98 8.44
CA VAL A 309 2.11 21.87 7.26
C VAL A 309 3.38 22.71 7.43
N LYS A 310 3.24 23.97 7.87
CA LYS A 310 4.39 24.88 8.10
C LYS A 310 5.34 24.37 9.18
N GLN A 311 4.79 23.84 10.28
CA GLN A 311 5.59 23.27 11.36
C GLN A 311 6.34 22.00 10.90
N TYR A 312 5.67 21.09 10.18
CA TYR A 312 6.32 19.91 9.59
C TYR A 312 7.42 20.28 8.58
N GLU A 313 7.23 21.31 7.76
CA GLU A 313 8.26 21.82 6.84
C GLU A 313 9.48 22.36 7.59
N SER A 314 9.24 23.17 8.63
CA SER A 314 10.30 23.75 9.44
C SER A 314 11.08 22.67 10.21
N LEU A 315 10.36 21.70 10.79
CA LEU A 315 10.93 20.59 11.54
C LEU A 315 11.76 19.66 10.63
N SER A 316 11.22 19.25 9.49
CA SER A 316 11.93 18.39 8.53
C SER A 316 13.19 19.07 8.00
N GLY A 317 13.13 20.37 7.67
CA GLY A 317 14.30 21.15 7.28
C GLY A 317 15.38 21.22 8.38
N ALA A 318 14.97 21.38 9.64
CA ALA A 318 15.88 21.40 10.78
C ALA A 318 16.58 20.05 10.99
N TYR A 319 15.85 18.94 10.89
CA TYR A 319 16.45 17.60 10.95
C TYR A 319 17.39 17.32 9.79
N ILE A 320 17.07 17.75 8.56
CA ILE A 320 17.97 17.63 7.41
C ILE A 320 19.28 18.39 7.66
N ARG A 321 19.19 19.64 8.15
CA ARG A 321 20.38 20.44 8.52
C ARG A 321 21.19 19.77 9.62
N LEU A 322 20.54 19.28 10.68
CA LEU A 322 21.23 18.56 11.74
C LEU A 322 21.93 17.31 11.19
N ALA A 323 21.26 16.55 10.35
CA ALA A 323 21.81 15.34 9.74
C ALA A 323 23.10 15.66 8.95
N ALA A 324 23.09 16.78 8.21
CA ALA A 324 24.21 17.26 7.40
C ALA A 324 25.39 17.86 8.19
N VAL A 325 25.29 18.09 9.50
CA VAL A 325 26.42 18.61 10.30
C VAL A 325 27.58 17.60 10.27
N GLU A 326 28.72 18.05 9.78
CA GLU A 326 29.97 17.28 9.78
C GLU A 326 30.62 17.30 11.15
N VAL A 327 31.14 16.14 11.56
CA VAL A 327 31.67 15.94 12.91
C VAL A 327 32.98 15.18 12.81
N LYS A 328 34.02 15.67 13.50
CA LYS A 328 35.34 15.01 13.52
C LYS A 328 35.25 13.58 14.08
N PRO A 329 36.05 12.62 13.57
CA PRO A 329 36.02 11.21 13.99
C PRO A 329 36.21 10.96 15.49
N GLU A 330 36.90 11.83 16.21
CA GLU A 330 37.19 11.66 17.65
C GLU A 330 36.08 12.22 18.56
N THR A 331 35.14 12.98 18.02
CA THR A 331 34.10 13.63 18.82
C THR A 331 33.09 12.61 19.35
N ALA A 332 32.93 12.52 20.68
CA ALA A 332 31.95 11.66 21.35
C ALA A 332 30.58 12.32 21.54
N SER A 333 30.56 13.66 21.69
CA SER A 333 29.33 14.45 21.83
C SER A 333 29.52 15.87 21.34
N MET A 334 28.42 16.53 20.95
CA MET A 334 28.41 17.96 20.60
C MET A 334 27.23 18.67 21.29
N PRO A 335 27.31 19.99 21.53
CA PRO A 335 26.13 20.75 21.94
C PRO A 335 25.05 20.70 20.87
N LEU A 336 23.79 20.59 21.29
CA LEU A 336 22.64 20.70 20.40
C LEU A 336 22.61 22.11 19.77
N PRO A 337 22.50 22.24 18.44
CA PRO A 337 22.32 23.53 17.80
C PRO A 337 21.08 24.25 18.36
N ALA A 338 21.25 25.48 18.85
CA ALA A 338 20.17 26.26 19.47
C ALA A 338 18.96 26.45 18.54
N GLU A 339 19.20 26.48 17.23
CA GLU A 339 18.16 26.56 16.20
C GLU A 339 17.19 25.37 16.26
N LEU A 340 17.68 24.13 16.38
CA LEU A 340 16.83 22.95 16.42
C LEU A 340 15.95 22.94 17.68
N ARG A 341 16.52 23.31 18.83
CA ARG A 341 15.76 23.47 20.08
C ARG A 341 14.64 24.49 19.91
N ARG A 342 14.93 25.65 19.32
CA ARG A 342 13.95 26.70 19.07
C ARG A 342 12.84 26.24 18.11
N ILE A 343 13.19 25.51 17.05
CA ILE A 343 12.21 25.00 16.08
C ILE A 343 11.30 23.96 16.72
N LEU A 344 11.85 23.02 17.49
CA LEU A 344 11.06 22.03 18.24
C LEU A 344 10.07 22.70 19.20
N GLN A 345 10.52 23.74 19.93
CA GLN A 345 9.66 24.54 20.80
C GLN A 345 8.60 25.34 20.03
N ALA A 346 8.89 25.74 18.80
CA ALA A 346 7.98 26.49 17.92
C ALA A 346 7.06 25.60 17.07
N CYS A 347 7.13 24.26 17.22
CA CYS A 347 6.29 23.30 16.50
C CYS A 347 5.39 22.50 17.48
N PRO A 348 4.52 23.15 18.27
CA PRO A 348 3.74 22.49 19.30
C PRO A 348 2.69 21.51 18.75
N SER A 349 2.28 21.63 17.48
CA SER A 349 1.25 20.78 16.87
C SER A 349 1.83 19.53 16.20
N VAL A 350 3.15 19.37 16.18
CA VAL A 350 3.80 18.19 15.58
C VAL A 350 4.16 17.19 16.69
N PRO A 351 3.58 15.98 16.69
CA PRO A 351 3.98 14.94 17.63
C PRO A 351 5.41 14.48 17.36
N LEU A 352 6.05 13.89 18.37
CA LEU A 352 7.38 13.32 18.24
C LEU A 352 7.37 12.19 17.20
N LEU A 353 8.03 12.44 16.07
CA LEU A 353 8.04 11.57 14.90
C LEU A 353 8.71 10.20 15.14
N SER A 354 9.45 10.06 16.24
CA SER A 354 10.07 8.81 16.68
C SER A 354 9.13 7.91 17.49
N ALA A 355 7.93 8.38 17.84
CA ALA A 355 6.94 7.61 18.56
C ALA A 355 5.85 7.10 17.60
N PRO A 356 5.20 5.96 17.91
CA PRO A 356 4.09 5.47 17.11
C PRO A 356 2.88 6.41 17.24
N ILE A 357 2.32 6.80 16.11
CA ILE A 357 1.08 7.60 16.03
C ILE A 357 -0.02 6.65 15.56
N PRO A 358 -1.01 6.30 16.40
CA PRO A 358 -2.10 5.43 16.00
C PRO A 358 -2.90 6.08 14.87
N VAL A 359 -3.45 5.28 13.96
CA VAL A 359 -4.34 5.78 12.92
C VAL A 359 -5.74 5.91 13.53
N ALA A 360 -6.25 7.15 13.63
CA ALA A 360 -7.58 7.41 14.16
C ALA A 360 -8.64 7.07 13.11
N SER A 361 -9.68 6.30 13.50
CA SER A 361 -10.74 5.87 12.58
C SER A 361 -11.65 7.03 12.13
N ASP A 362 -11.77 8.06 12.97
CA ASP A 362 -12.57 9.27 12.74
C ASP A 362 -11.75 10.45 12.20
N ALA A 363 -10.49 10.23 11.82
CA ALA A 363 -9.57 11.25 11.32
C ALA A 363 -9.30 12.41 12.30
N ARG A 364 -9.54 12.22 13.61
CA ARG A 364 -9.23 13.23 14.64
C ARG A 364 -7.99 12.84 15.44
N TYR A 365 -7.13 13.82 15.64
CA TYR A 365 -5.83 13.67 16.29
C TYR A 365 -5.68 14.70 17.42
N PRO A 366 -6.41 14.54 18.53
CA PRO A 366 -6.31 15.46 19.66
C PRO A 366 -4.89 15.42 20.25
N GLU A 367 -4.30 16.60 20.48
CA GLU A 367 -2.91 16.74 20.93
C GLU A 367 -2.67 16.03 22.27
N GLU A 368 -3.68 15.92 23.13
CA GLU A 368 -3.60 15.27 24.44
C GLU A 368 -3.35 13.76 24.34
N GLN A 369 -3.72 13.13 23.23
CA GLN A 369 -3.54 11.69 23.00
C GLN A 369 -2.26 11.38 22.24
N LEU A 370 -1.52 12.41 21.83
CA LEU A 370 -0.32 12.27 21.03
C LEU A 370 0.95 12.49 21.88
N PRO A 371 2.07 11.85 21.50
CA PRO A 371 3.35 12.06 22.16
C PRO A 371 3.93 13.41 21.73
N MET A 372 3.49 14.50 22.35
CA MET A 372 3.89 15.86 22.00
C MET A 372 5.28 16.17 22.56
N PHE A 373 5.91 17.21 22.02
CA PHE A 373 7.22 17.67 22.51
C PHE A 373 7.12 18.21 23.94
N GLY A 374 7.95 17.69 24.85
CA GLY A 374 8.12 18.24 26.21
C GLY A 374 9.43 19.02 26.36
N SER A 375 10.56 18.32 26.27
CA SER A 375 11.89 18.95 26.33
C SER A 375 12.94 18.18 25.55
N ILE A 376 14.10 18.82 25.32
CA ILE A 376 15.24 18.23 24.59
C ILE A 376 16.53 18.38 25.39
N SER A 377 17.36 17.34 25.35
CA SER A 377 18.74 17.36 25.85
C SER A 377 19.56 18.46 25.16
N THR A 378 20.39 19.16 25.91
CA THR A 378 21.33 20.16 25.37
C THR A 378 22.53 19.56 24.65
N THR A 379 22.68 18.23 24.71
CA THR A 379 23.83 17.52 24.16
C THR A 379 23.38 16.39 23.23
N ILE A 380 24.05 16.30 22.09
CA ILE A 380 23.93 15.21 21.11
C ILE A 380 25.09 14.25 21.33
N LYS A 381 24.80 12.94 21.34
CA LYS A 381 25.83 11.89 21.42
C LYS A 381 26.03 11.24 20.05
N PHE A 382 27.23 10.72 19.79
CA PHE A 382 27.50 9.95 18.57
C PHE A 382 27.58 8.46 18.89
N VAL A 383 26.83 7.65 18.15
CA VAL A 383 26.75 6.18 18.35
C VAL A 383 27.52 5.46 17.24
N GLY A 384 28.85 5.59 17.26
CA GLY A 384 29.77 4.85 16.38
C GLY A 384 29.49 4.92 14.87
N GLY A 385 30.18 4.10 14.07
CA GLY A 385 29.92 3.93 12.63
C GLY A 385 30.49 5.01 11.70
N VAL A 386 30.59 4.67 10.41
CA VAL A 386 31.23 5.49 9.35
C VAL A 386 30.54 6.85 9.18
N ASN A 387 29.22 6.89 9.26
CA ASN A 387 28.43 8.10 9.02
C ASN A 387 28.07 8.89 10.30
N LYS A 388 28.60 8.50 11.47
CA LYS A 388 28.38 9.15 12.77
C LYS A 388 26.96 9.70 12.99
N PRO A 389 25.95 8.82 13.05
CA PRO A 389 24.59 9.25 13.29
C PRO A 389 24.46 9.91 14.67
N LYS A 390 23.56 10.89 14.74
CA LYS A 390 23.42 11.83 15.85
C LYS A 390 22.28 11.38 16.76
N LEU A 391 22.61 10.98 17.98
CA LEU A 391 21.64 10.56 18.98
C LEU A 391 21.12 11.78 19.75
N VAL A 392 19.84 12.09 19.56
CA VAL A 392 19.10 13.16 20.24
C VAL A 392 18.17 12.53 21.27
N SER A 393 18.19 13.04 22.51
CA SER A 393 17.32 12.56 23.59
C SER A 393 16.30 13.63 23.96
N LEU A 394 15.03 13.23 24.04
CA LEU A 394 13.88 14.10 24.28
C LEU A 394 13.01 13.52 25.39
N LEU A 395 12.23 14.39 26.04
CA LEU A 395 11.08 14.00 26.85
C LEU A 395 9.80 14.36 26.11
N ASP A 396 8.87 13.43 26.04
CA ASP A 396 7.52 13.71 25.53
C ASP A 396 6.63 14.36 26.60
N SER A 397 5.46 14.84 26.18
CA SER A 397 4.44 15.45 27.06
C SER A 397 3.92 14.50 28.14
N GLN A 398 4.16 13.19 28.00
CA GLN A 398 3.78 12.16 28.98
C GLN A 398 4.95 11.78 29.90
N GLY A 399 6.11 12.42 29.77
CA GLY A 399 7.29 12.20 30.61
C GLY A 399 8.17 11.02 30.19
N TYR A 400 7.91 10.38 29.04
CA TYR A 400 8.75 9.29 28.55
C TYR A 400 9.98 9.82 27.80
N GLU A 401 11.14 9.22 28.08
CA GLU A 401 12.35 9.49 27.32
C GLU A 401 12.27 8.86 25.91
N ARG A 402 12.32 9.72 24.89
CA ARG A 402 12.34 9.35 23.48
C ARG A 402 13.72 9.65 22.91
N LYS A 403 14.44 8.59 22.53
CA LYS A 403 15.73 8.71 21.85
C LYS A 403 15.55 8.59 20.34
N GLN A 404 16.22 9.46 19.62
CA GLN A 404 16.12 9.61 18.17
C GLN A 404 17.50 9.54 17.56
N LEU A 405 17.63 8.72 16.54
CA LEU A 405 18.85 8.62 15.74
C LEU A 405 18.65 9.38 14.43
N VAL A 406 19.30 10.54 14.33
CA VAL A 406 19.31 11.36 13.12
C VAL A 406 20.43 10.87 12.22
N LYS A 407 20.07 10.33 11.07
CA LYS A 407 21.00 9.72 10.13
C LYS A 407 21.12 10.59 8.86
N SER A 408 22.35 10.82 8.43
CA SER A 408 22.67 11.31 7.08
C SER A 408 23.64 10.33 6.43
N GLY A 409 23.58 10.17 5.11
CA GLY A 409 24.61 9.43 4.38
C GLY A 409 24.10 8.79 3.09
N ALA A 410 24.81 7.75 2.65
CA ALA A 410 24.52 7.01 1.43
C ALA A 410 23.35 6.02 1.57
N ASP A 411 22.83 5.79 2.78
CA ASP A 411 21.74 4.83 3.00
C ASP A 411 20.38 5.46 2.65
N ASP A 412 19.56 4.79 1.84
CA ASP A 412 18.23 5.29 1.46
C ASP A 412 17.22 5.02 2.57
N MET A 413 16.89 6.06 3.34
CA MET A 413 15.93 5.99 4.45
C MET A 413 14.53 5.56 4.02
N ARG A 414 14.19 5.64 2.74
CA ARG A 414 12.91 5.14 2.22
C ARG A 414 12.88 3.62 2.18
N GLN A 415 14.02 2.96 1.92
CA GLN A 415 14.10 1.50 1.94
C GLN A 415 13.88 0.98 3.36
N ASP A 416 14.53 1.59 4.34
CA ASP A 416 14.35 1.26 5.76
C ASP A 416 12.89 1.44 6.20
N ASP A 417 12.22 2.52 5.77
CA ASP A 417 10.81 2.74 6.08
C ASP A 417 9.88 1.72 5.40
N VAL A 418 10.16 1.33 4.15
CA VAL A 418 9.40 0.28 3.45
C VAL A 418 9.52 -1.07 4.17
N ILE A 419 10.73 -1.44 4.61
CA ILE A 419 10.96 -2.67 5.39
C ILE A 419 10.21 -2.62 6.72
N ARG A 420 10.23 -1.48 7.41
CA ARG A 420 9.42 -1.27 8.63
C ARG A 420 7.93 -1.51 8.36
N GLN A 421 7.39 -0.93 7.29
CA GLN A 421 5.97 -1.10 6.92
C GLN A 421 5.64 -2.57 6.60
N PHE A 422 6.57 -3.29 5.98
CA PHE A 422 6.43 -4.73 5.77
C PHE A 422 6.35 -5.52 7.08
N PHE A 423 7.17 -5.20 8.09
CA PHE A 423 7.06 -5.85 9.40
C PHE A 423 5.76 -5.52 10.14
N VAL A 424 5.25 -4.29 10.01
CA VAL A 424 3.93 -3.93 10.54
C VAL A 424 2.84 -4.79 9.90
N MET A 425 2.93 -5.02 8.59
CA MET A 425 2.00 -5.90 7.87
C MET A 425 2.10 -7.36 8.33
N LEU A 426 3.32 -7.89 8.49
CA LEU A 426 3.52 -9.26 9.00
C LEU A 426 2.95 -9.42 10.41
N ASN A 427 3.16 -8.46 11.29
CA ASN A 427 2.57 -8.47 12.63
C ASN A 427 1.04 -8.49 12.56
N ALA A 428 0.42 -7.69 11.67
CA ALA A 428 -1.03 -7.72 11.49
C ALA A 428 -1.55 -9.09 11.00
N LEU A 429 -0.76 -9.85 10.24
CA LEU A 429 -1.09 -11.23 9.85
C LEU A 429 -0.91 -12.21 11.01
N LEU A 430 0.20 -12.11 11.76
CA LEU A 430 0.45 -12.95 12.94
C LEU A 430 -0.64 -12.77 14.01
N GLN A 431 -1.11 -11.54 14.23
CA GLN A 431 -2.16 -11.24 15.20
C GLN A 431 -3.54 -11.82 14.81
N ARG A 432 -3.73 -12.24 13.55
CA ARG A 432 -4.95 -12.92 13.09
C ARG A 432 -4.87 -14.43 13.24
N ASP A 433 -3.67 -14.99 13.35
CA ASP A 433 -3.47 -16.42 13.55
C ASP A 433 -3.48 -16.74 15.05
N ARG A 434 -4.45 -17.56 15.45
CA ARG A 434 -4.63 -17.92 16.87
C ARG A 434 -3.41 -18.63 17.45
N LEU A 435 -2.77 -19.52 16.69
CA LEU A 435 -1.61 -20.28 17.14
C LEU A 435 -0.37 -19.40 17.30
N ALA A 436 -0.22 -18.37 16.45
CA ALA A 436 0.83 -17.37 16.57
C ALA A 436 0.61 -16.46 17.79
N VAL A 437 -0.63 -16.02 18.03
CA VAL A 437 -1.00 -15.23 19.21
C VAL A 437 -0.77 -16.00 20.50
N GLU A 438 -1.20 -17.26 20.58
CA GLU A 438 -0.99 -18.13 21.75
C GLU A 438 0.51 -18.32 22.07
N ARG A 439 1.37 -18.28 21.06
CA ARG A 439 2.84 -18.36 21.20
C ARG A 439 3.51 -17.00 21.40
N GLY A 440 2.76 -15.90 21.39
CA GLY A 440 3.30 -14.54 21.50
C GLY A 440 4.20 -14.15 20.33
N LEU A 441 3.99 -14.71 19.13
CA LEU A 441 4.82 -14.41 17.97
C LEU A 441 4.58 -12.99 17.46
N GLY A 442 5.66 -12.25 17.31
CA GLY A 442 5.65 -10.90 16.75
C GLY A 442 7.06 -10.40 16.50
N ILE A 443 7.21 -9.54 15.51
CA ILE A 443 8.46 -8.90 15.15
C ILE A 443 8.48 -7.53 15.81
N ARG A 444 9.49 -7.25 16.64
CA ARG A 444 9.67 -5.90 17.21
C ARG A 444 10.10 -4.94 16.09
N SER A 445 9.27 -3.94 15.81
CA SER A 445 9.58 -2.85 14.88
C SER A 445 9.99 -1.57 15.63
N TYR A 446 10.62 -0.65 14.91
CA TYR A 446 10.94 0.70 15.37
C TYR A 446 10.51 1.71 14.30
N LYS A 447 10.30 2.98 14.67
CA LYS A 447 9.85 4.02 13.73
C LYS A 447 11.00 4.52 12.84
N VAL A 448 10.71 4.66 11.55
CA VAL A 448 11.57 5.31 10.56
C VAL A 448 10.77 6.43 9.90
N VAL A 449 11.38 7.60 9.73
CA VAL A 449 10.78 8.74 9.06
C VAL A 449 11.80 9.33 8.07
N PRO A 450 11.64 9.10 6.76
CA PRO A 450 12.49 9.74 5.76
C PRO A 450 12.11 11.22 5.64
N PHE A 451 13.11 12.11 5.58
CA PHE A 451 12.90 13.52 5.27
C PHE A 451 13.46 13.90 3.88
N SER A 452 14.43 13.14 3.39
CA SER A 452 14.97 13.18 2.03
C SER A 452 15.52 11.77 1.67
N PRO A 453 16.03 11.53 0.45
CA PRO A 453 16.64 10.24 0.09
C PRO A 453 17.89 9.88 0.90
N CYS A 454 18.53 10.86 1.56
CA CYS A 454 19.81 10.67 2.26
C CYS A 454 19.75 11.06 3.74
N ALA A 455 18.62 11.60 4.21
CA ALA A 455 18.46 12.06 5.59
C ALA A 455 17.11 11.63 6.17
N GLY A 456 17.14 11.21 7.44
CA GLY A 456 15.95 10.74 8.13
C GLY A 456 16.13 10.59 9.63
N LEU A 457 15.04 10.21 10.27
CA LEU A 457 14.92 9.97 11.69
C LEU A 457 14.61 8.48 11.93
N LEU A 458 15.34 7.86 12.85
CA LEU A 458 15.02 6.54 13.36
C LEU A 458 14.71 6.64 14.85
N GLU A 459 13.75 5.84 15.32
CA GLU A 459 13.57 5.56 16.74
C GLU A 459 14.78 4.77 17.25
N TRP A 460 15.36 5.23 18.35
CA TRP A 460 16.39 4.47 19.06
C TRP A 460 15.71 3.53 20.06
N VAL A 461 15.88 2.23 19.86
CA VAL A 461 15.33 1.21 20.76
C VAL A 461 16.16 1.20 22.05
N ASN A 462 15.50 1.47 23.17
CA ASN A 462 16.16 1.46 24.48
C ASN A 462 16.48 0.03 24.92
N ASN A 463 17.49 -0.11 25.79
CA ASN A 463 17.91 -1.38 26.40
C ASN A 463 18.33 -2.46 25.39
N THR A 464 18.93 -2.04 24.28
CA THR A 464 19.51 -2.94 23.27
C THR A 464 21.01 -2.68 23.12
N VAL A 465 21.75 -3.71 22.76
CA VAL A 465 23.16 -3.65 22.34
C VAL A 465 23.30 -4.40 21.03
N CYS A 466 24.21 -3.97 20.15
CA CYS A 466 24.48 -4.71 18.93
C CYS A 466 25.04 -6.10 19.29
N LEU A 467 24.54 -7.17 18.66
CA LEU A 467 24.98 -8.53 18.97
C LEU A 467 26.50 -8.69 18.82
N ILE A 468 27.08 -8.07 17.79
CA ILE A 468 28.53 -8.08 17.56
C ILE A 468 29.32 -7.37 18.67
N GLU A 469 28.79 -6.27 19.22
CA GLU A 469 29.45 -5.54 20.31
C GLU A 469 29.44 -6.38 21.60
N TYR A 470 28.36 -7.10 21.87
CA TYR A 470 28.32 -8.02 23.01
C TYR A 470 29.27 -9.22 22.83
N LEU A 471 29.27 -9.84 21.64
CA LEU A 471 30.04 -11.05 21.37
C LEU A 471 31.54 -10.79 21.24
N ALA A 472 31.94 -9.77 20.47
CA ALA A 472 33.34 -9.47 20.16
C ALA A 472 33.92 -8.35 21.04
N GLY A 473 33.09 -7.45 21.56
CA GLY A 473 33.56 -6.24 22.24
C GLY A 473 33.95 -5.14 21.25
N PRO A 474 34.11 -3.89 21.71
CA PRO A 474 34.46 -2.75 20.86
C PRO A 474 35.86 -2.89 20.21
N ASP A 475 36.78 -3.58 20.88
CA ASP A 475 38.13 -3.92 20.41
C ASP A 475 38.19 -5.27 19.68
N ARG A 476 37.04 -5.95 19.51
CA ARG A 476 36.92 -7.31 18.99
C ARG A 476 37.69 -8.38 19.79
N LEU A 477 38.08 -8.08 21.02
CA LEU A 477 38.85 -8.99 21.87
C LEU A 477 38.25 -9.13 23.28
N SER A 478 37.57 -8.11 23.77
CA SER A 478 37.03 -8.02 25.14
C SER A 478 35.59 -8.54 25.30
N GLY A 479 34.94 -8.97 24.22
CA GLY A 479 33.56 -9.46 24.24
C GLY A 479 33.40 -10.84 24.88
N ALA A 480 32.17 -11.36 24.84
CA ALA A 480 31.85 -12.70 25.36
C ALA A 480 32.74 -13.81 24.78
N HIS A 481 33.11 -13.74 23.50
CA HIS A 481 34.03 -14.70 22.89
C HIS A 481 35.42 -14.66 23.55
N GLY A 482 36.01 -13.48 23.74
CA GLY A 482 37.32 -13.39 24.40
C GLY A 482 37.30 -13.79 25.87
N ARG A 483 36.17 -13.57 26.56
CA ARG A 483 36.01 -13.91 27.98
C ARG A 483 35.74 -15.38 28.25
N TYR A 484 35.00 -16.06 27.37
CA TYR A 484 34.45 -17.39 27.66
C TYR A 484 34.80 -18.47 26.64
N ALA A 485 35.28 -18.14 25.43
CA ALA A 485 35.61 -19.15 24.44
C ALA A 485 36.93 -19.86 24.79
N SER A 486 36.91 -21.19 24.79
CA SER A 486 38.13 -22.00 24.91
C SER A 486 38.90 -22.04 23.59
N LYS A 487 40.23 -22.28 23.67
CA LYS A 487 41.08 -22.43 22.49
C LYS A 487 40.50 -23.48 21.54
N GLY A 488 40.25 -23.10 20.29
CA GLY A 488 39.70 -23.98 19.24
C GLY A 488 38.19 -23.85 19.00
N THR A 489 37.47 -23.02 19.78
CA THR A 489 36.04 -22.76 19.54
C THR A 489 35.87 -21.81 18.35
N VAL A 490 34.93 -22.11 17.45
CA VAL A 490 34.56 -21.19 16.36
C VAL A 490 33.93 -19.94 16.97
N THR A 491 34.53 -18.78 16.67
CA THR A 491 34.01 -17.48 17.11
C THR A 491 33.55 -16.67 15.92
N PHE A 492 32.70 -15.67 16.12
CA PHE A 492 32.19 -14.80 15.05
C PHE A 492 33.29 -14.02 14.27
N LEU A 493 34.53 -14.05 14.75
CA LEU A 493 35.68 -13.35 14.16
C LEU A 493 36.54 -14.25 13.25
N GLN A 494 36.27 -15.56 13.24
CA GLN A 494 36.81 -16.53 12.29
C GLN A 494 35.81 -16.72 11.16
#